data_AF-A0A166FQP1-F1
#
_entry.id   AF-A0A166FQP1-F1
#
_cell.length_a   1.000
_cell.length_b   1.000
_cell.length_c   1.000
_cell.angle_alpha   90.00
_cell.angle_beta   90.00
_cell.angle_gamma   90.00
#
_symmetry.space_group_name_H-M   'P 1'
#
loop_
_entity.id
_entity.type
_entity.pdbx_description
1 polymer ?
#
loop_
_entity_poly.entity_id
_entity_poly.type
_entity_poly.pdbx_seq_one_letter_code
_entity_poly.pdbx_strand_id
1 'polypeptide(L)'
;MSTITASAGISFDEIFDFDDADMTLRSISPFFADMMSLPQPAQNEGTRAAIDMAEDAASLRLLLLSSYPRTFTPEPKLENISEIKLAAAVARKFEVDCMLSHVDAALCQYASRNSEIAFAVAWKYELNPAIRVAARASLHHAPFLGDAWNTPEFQEVPATSLGHLYRYYNTAYDALHSLSDPETVINWITNDEMCIRQLGEPTCMDTKMILSIRVEGDPGVAQYGVLTWWWIFVVDVIATIRSGSRPTLDVAFDQALQKLLTEETACSMCRGVNAFTKVIQKTRQRLNEEIERRLLEVSLRAFP
;
A
#
# COMPACT_ATOMS: atom_id res chain seq x y z
N MET A 1 -36.88 -27.43 -6.15
CA MET A 1 -36.71 -26.01 -5.74
C MET A 1 -36.20 -26.01 -4.33
N SER A 2 -35.20 -25.19 -4.00
CA SER A 2 -34.34 -25.32 -2.81
C SER A 2 -34.25 -24.01 -2.03
N THR A 3 -33.93 -24.02 -0.73
CA THR A 3 -33.80 -22.84 0.15
C THR A 3 -32.48 -22.90 0.89
N ILE A 4 -31.75 -21.80 1.02
CA ILE A 4 -30.66 -21.76 2.02
C ILE A 4 -31.30 -21.22 3.30
N THR A 5 -31.46 -22.06 4.32
CA THR A 5 -31.96 -21.65 5.63
C THR A 5 -30.80 -21.61 6.62
N ALA A 6 -30.34 -20.41 6.96
CA ALA A 6 -29.49 -20.22 8.14
C ALA A 6 -30.34 -20.50 9.41
N SER A 7 -29.76 -21.06 10.47
CA SER A 7 -30.48 -21.38 11.73
C SER A 7 -31.01 -20.15 12.52
N ALA A 8 -31.09 -18.99 11.89
CA ALA A 8 -31.67 -17.76 12.41
C ALA A 8 -32.53 -17.07 11.34
N GLY A 9 -33.71 -17.63 11.04
CA GLY A 9 -34.94 -16.91 10.68
C GLY A 9 -34.98 -15.92 9.49
N ILE A 10 -33.96 -15.80 8.65
CA ILE A 10 -34.01 -14.95 7.45
C ILE A 10 -34.49 -15.78 6.27
N SER A 11 -35.69 -15.48 5.76
CA SER A 11 -36.21 -16.06 4.52
C SER A 11 -35.53 -15.39 3.33
N PHE A 12 -34.54 -16.04 2.72
CA PHE A 12 -33.87 -15.59 1.50
C PHE A 12 -34.81 -15.53 0.27
N ASP A 13 -36.01 -16.09 0.40
CA ASP A 13 -36.99 -16.26 -0.68
C ASP A 13 -37.68 -14.96 -1.11
N GLU A 14 -37.64 -13.89 -0.31
CA GLU A 14 -38.26 -12.61 -0.69
C GLU A 14 -37.39 -11.77 -1.64
N ILE A 15 -36.11 -12.12 -1.82
CA ILE A 15 -35.15 -11.28 -2.56
C ILE A 15 -34.57 -12.01 -3.79
N PHE A 16 -34.51 -13.34 -3.80
CA PHE A 16 -33.76 -14.08 -4.82
C PHE A 16 -34.49 -15.33 -5.34
N ASP A 17 -34.48 -15.53 -6.66
CA ASP A 17 -34.86 -16.81 -7.27
C ASP A 17 -33.72 -17.84 -7.07
N PHE A 18 -34.06 -19.06 -6.69
CA PHE A 18 -33.07 -20.04 -6.26
C PHE A 18 -32.26 -20.61 -7.42
N ASP A 19 -32.89 -20.81 -8.58
CA ASP A 19 -32.20 -21.41 -9.74
C ASP A 19 -31.07 -20.47 -10.23
N ASP A 20 -31.29 -19.16 -10.12
CA ASP A 20 -30.25 -18.15 -10.38
C ASP A 20 -29.17 -18.14 -9.29
N ALA A 21 -29.55 -18.33 -8.03
CA ALA A 21 -28.61 -18.40 -6.90
C ALA A 21 -27.67 -19.61 -7.00
N ASP A 22 -28.19 -20.79 -7.34
CA ASP A 22 -27.41 -22.02 -7.49
C ASP A 22 -26.38 -21.88 -8.61
N MET A 23 -26.83 -21.47 -9.80
CA MET A 23 -25.93 -21.24 -10.93
C MET A 23 -24.87 -20.18 -10.62
N THR A 24 -25.27 -19.10 -9.94
CA THR A 24 -24.33 -18.03 -9.54
C THR A 24 -23.29 -18.56 -8.57
N LEU A 25 -23.70 -19.25 -7.48
CA LEU A 25 -22.79 -19.78 -6.47
C LEU A 25 -21.81 -20.81 -7.06
N ARG A 26 -22.26 -21.71 -7.94
CA ARG A 26 -21.36 -22.66 -8.63
C ARG A 26 -20.36 -21.95 -9.54
N SER A 27 -20.77 -20.84 -10.16
CA SER A 27 -19.92 -20.12 -11.12
C SER A 27 -18.77 -19.35 -10.46
N ILE A 28 -18.94 -18.93 -9.20
CA ILE A 28 -17.98 -18.06 -8.49
C ILE A 28 -17.14 -18.80 -7.44
N SER A 29 -17.49 -20.06 -7.14
CA SER A 29 -16.92 -20.83 -6.05
C SER A 29 -16.79 -22.30 -6.45
N PRO A 30 -15.56 -22.82 -6.57
CA PRO A 30 -15.33 -24.25 -6.75
C PRO A 30 -15.94 -25.08 -5.60
N PHE A 31 -15.87 -24.57 -4.36
CA PHE A 31 -16.49 -25.20 -3.20
C PHE A 31 -17.99 -25.48 -3.43
N PHE A 32 -18.77 -24.49 -3.87
CA PHE A 32 -20.20 -24.69 -4.11
C PHE A 32 -20.44 -25.61 -5.30
N ALA A 33 -19.65 -25.50 -6.37
CA ALA A 33 -19.72 -26.40 -7.51
C ALA A 33 -19.54 -27.88 -7.09
N ASP A 34 -18.52 -28.16 -6.28
CA ASP A 34 -18.24 -29.49 -5.76
C ASP A 34 -19.33 -29.96 -4.79
N MET A 35 -19.70 -29.14 -3.81
CA MET A 35 -20.75 -29.46 -2.83
C MET A 35 -22.08 -29.83 -3.50
N MET A 36 -22.46 -29.09 -4.55
CA MET A 36 -23.70 -29.30 -5.28
C MET A 36 -23.62 -30.43 -6.32
N SER A 37 -22.42 -30.90 -6.66
CA SER A 37 -22.22 -32.10 -7.49
C SER A 37 -22.48 -33.40 -6.73
N LEU A 38 -22.47 -33.36 -5.39
CA LEU A 38 -22.67 -34.51 -4.54
C LEU A 38 -24.15 -34.99 -4.57
N PRO A 39 -24.40 -36.30 -4.47
CA PRO A 39 -25.76 -36.83 -4.37
C PRO A 39 -26.50 -36.24 -3.16
N GLN A 40 -27.61 -35.55 -3.41
CA GLN A 40 -28.46 -35.01 -2.34
C GLN A 40 -29.39 -36.10 -1.79
N PRO A 41 -29.69 -36.13 -0.48
CA PRO A 41 -30.65 -37.06 0.09
C PRO A 41 -32.02 -36.89 -0.59
N ALA A 42 -32.72 -38.00 -0.82
CA ALA A 42 -34.03 -38.00 -1.45
C ALA A 42 -34.99 -37.11 -0.65
N GLN A 43 -35.42 -36.01 -1.27
CA GLN A 43 -36.35 -35.08 -0.65
C GLN A 43 -37.78 -35.54 -0.87
N ASN A 44 -38.62 -35.33 0.14
CA ASN A 44 -40.04 -35.56 0.00
C ASN A 44 -40.60 -34.60 -1.07
N GLU A 45 -41.43 -35.14 -1.96
CA GLU A 45 -42.11 -34.36 -2.99
C GLU A 45 -42.88 -33.18 -2.34
N GLY A 46 -42.51 -31.95 -2.70
CA GLY A 46 -43.13 -30.71 -2.19
C GLY A 46 -42.33 -29.95 -1.14
N THR A 47 -41.25 -30.51 -0.57
CA THR A 47 -40.36 -29.75 0.31
C THR A 47 -39.29 -29.01 -0.49
N ARG A 48 -39.10 -27.73 -0.18
CA ARG A 48 -38.04 -26.92 -0.78
C ARG A 48 -36.69 -27.45 -0.27
N ALA A 49 -35.81 -27.88 -1.17
CA ALA A 49 -34.48 -28.41 -0.90
C ALA A 49 -33.64 -27.50 0.00
N ALA A 50 -33.58 -27.76 1.31
CA ALA A 50 -32.77 -26.94 2.20
C ALA A 50 -31.32 -27.42 2.26
N ILE A 51 -30.35 -26.50 2.12
CA ILE A 51 -28.95 -26.77 2.46
C ILE A 51 -28.69 -26.16 3.83
N ASP A 52 -28.40 -27.01 4.81
CA ASP A 52 -28.02 -26.60 6.15
C ASP A 52 -26.53 -26.22 6.17
N MET A 53 -26.22 -25.05 6.70
CA MET A 53 -24.88 -24.45 6.69
C MET A 53 -24.47 -24.10 8.12
N ALA A 54 -23.22 -24.34 8.47
CA ALA A 54 -22.71 -24.10 9.82
C ALA A 54 -22.48 -22.59 10.10
N GLU A 55 -22.43 -21.79 9.06
CA GLU A 55 -22.19 -20.35 9.12
C GLU A 55 -23.42 -19.59 9.59
N ASP A 56 -23.19 -18.50 10.30
CA ASP A 56 -24.27 -17.60 10.69
C ASP A 56 -24.89 -16.87 9.49
N ALA A 57 -26.07 -16.32 9.72
CA ALA A 57 -26.82 -15.61 8.68
C ALA A 57 -26.05 -14.38 8.13
N ALA A 58 -25.19 -13.76 8.95
CA ALA A 58 -24.41 -12.59 8.53
C ALA A 58 -23.34 -12.97 7.50
N SER A 59 -22.62 -14.06 7.76
CA SER A 59 -21.60 -14.65 6.89
C SER A 59 -22.20 -15.05 5.53
N LEU A 60 -23.33 -15.78 5.57
CA LEU A 60 -24.01 -16.23 4.35
C LEU A 60 -24.59 -15.06 3.57
N ARG A 61 -25.14 -14.05 4.24
CA ARG A 61 -25.63 -12.83 3.58
C ARG A 61 -24.49 -12.08 2.90
N LEU A 62 -23.35 -11.94 3.55
CA LEU A 62 -22.18 -11.26 3.00
C LEU A 62 -21.63 -11.99 1.77
N LEU A 63 -21.54 -13.32 1.85
CA LEU A 63 -21.18 -14.18 0.72
C LEU A 63 -22.13 -13.93 -0.46
N LEU A 64 -23.44 -14.06 -0.24
CA LEU A 64 -24.44 -13.90 -1.29
C LEU A 64 -24.38 -12.50 -1.89
N LEU A 65 -24.38 -11.42 -1.09
CA LEU A 65 -24.27 -10.05 -1.62
C LEU A 65 -22.99 -9.83 -2.44
N SER A 66 -21.89 -10.48 -2.07
CA SER A 66 -20.62 -10.39 -2.83
C SER A 66 -20.69 -11.17 -4.15
N SER A 67 -21.53 -12.20 -4.20
CA SER A 67 -21.70 -13.15 -5.29
C SER A 67 -22.63 -12.67 -6.39
N TYR A 68 -23.59 -11.80 -6.07
CA TYR A 68 -24.60 -11.35 -7.01
C TYR A 68 -24.11 -10.23 -7.95
N PRO A 69 -24.62 -10.18 -9.20
CA PRO A 69 -24.29 -9.12 -10.13
C PRO A 69 -24.62 -7.73 -9.56
N ARG A 70 -23.68 -6.79 -9.72
CA ARG A 70 -23.78 -5.43 -9.16
C ARG A 70 -24.95 -4.60 -9.70
N THR A 71 -25.60 -5.06 -10.76
CA THR A 71 -26.84 -4.47 -11.31
C THR A 71 -28.05 -4.68 -10.40
N PHE A 72 -28.05 -5.74 -9.59
CA PHE A 72 -29.17 -6.10 -8.72
C PHE A 72 -28.91 -5.73 -7.26
N THR A 73 -27.67 -5.93 -6.81
CA THR A 73 -27.28 -5.68 -5.42
C THR A 73 -26.04 -4.81 -5.36
N PRO A 74 -26.06 -3.71 -4.58
CA PRO A 74 -24.86 -2.93 -4.34
C PRO A 74 -23.82 -3.78 -3.62
N GLU A 75 -22.56 -3.51 -3.91
CA GLU A 75 -21.46 -4.22 -3.28
C GLU A 75 -21.44 -3.94 -1.77
N PRO A 76 -21.30 -4.97 -0.92
CA PRO A 76 -21.19 -4.76 0.52
C PRO A 76 -19.97 -3.89 0.82
N LYS A 77 -20.17 -2.82 1.58
CA LYS A 77 -19.06 -1.97 2.03
C LYS A 77 -18.36 -2.65 3.19
N LEU A 78 -17.05 -2.80 3.10
CA LEU A 78 -16.21 -3.27 4.19
C LEU A 78 -15.53 -2.07 4.86
N GLU A 79 -16.23 -1.41 5.78
CA GLU A 79 -15.78 -0.13 6.35
C GLU A 79 -14.92 -0.30 7.60
N ASN A 80 -15.14 -1.38 8.34
CA ASN A 80 -14.40 -1.68 9.56
C ASN A 80 -13.68 -3.04 9.50
N ILE A 81 -12.71 -3.21 10.41
CA ILE A 81 -11.86 -4.40 10.39
C ILE A 81 -12.62 -5.70 10.68
N SER A 82 -13.69 -5.66 11.48
CA SER A 82 -14.50 -6.84 11.79
C SER A 82 -15.21 -7.37 10.53
N GLU A 83 -15.78 -6.46 9.72
CA GLU A 83 -16.37 -6.79 8.42
C GLU A 83 -15.34 -7.32 7.44
N ILE A 84 -14.16 -6.68 7.36
CA ILE A 84 -13.06 -7.13 6.50
C ILE A 84 -12.61 -8.55 6.90
N LYS A 85 -12.41 -8.82 8.19
CA LYS A 85 -12.01 -10.15 8.71
C LYS A 85 -13.08 -11.20 8.44
N LEU A 86 -14.36 -10.86 8.62
CA LEU A 86 -15.48 -11.73 8.31
C LEU A 86 -15.52 -12.06 6.82
N ALA A 87 -15.41 -11.04 5.97
CA ALA A 87 -15.38 -11.18 4.52
C ALA A 87 -14.22 -12.09 4.07
N ALA A 88 -13.02 -11.87 4.61
CA ALA A 88 -11.85 -12.66 4.30
C ALA A 88 -11.99 -14.13 4.71
N ALA A 89 -12.55 -14.38 5.91
CA ALA A 89 -12.80 -15.73 6.40
C ALA A 89 -13.80 -16.49 5.52
N VAL A 90 -14.91 -15.83 5.16
CA VAL A 90 -15.95 -16.37 4.28
C VAL A 90 -15.38 -16.64 2.89
N ALA A 91 -14.69 -15.67 2.30
CA ALA A 91 -14.13 -15.78 0.96
C ALA A 91 -13.07 -16.89 0.86
N ARG A 92 -12.22 -17.04 1.88
CA ARG A 92 -11.22 -18.12 1.92
C ARG A 92 -11.86 -19.49 2.14
N LYS A 93 -12.89 -19.57 3.00
CA LYS A 93 -13.59 -20.84 3.28
C LYS A 93 -14.34 -21.36 2.06
N PHE A 94 -15.01 -20.48 1.33
CA PHE A 94 -15.82 -20.83 0.17
C PHE A 94 -15.11 -20.59 -1.16
N GLU A 95 -13.81 -20.30 -1.15
CA GLU A 95 -13.00 -20.12 -2.37
C GLU A 95 -13.60 -19.10 -3.36
N VAL A 96 -13.96 -17.92 -2.85
CA VAL A 96 -14.58 -16.84 -3.64
C VAL A 96 -13.56 -15.73 -3.92
N ASP A 97 -12.82 -15.87 -5.02
CA ASP A 97 -11.69 -14.99 -5.38
C ASP A 97 -12.10 -13.52 -5.62
N CYS A 98 -13.29 -13.28 -6.18
CA CYS A 98 -13.79 -11.91 -6.37
C CYS A 98 -14.00 -11.19 -5.03
N MET A 99 -14.40 -11.94 -4.00
CA MET A 99 -14.58 -11.42 -2.65
C MET A 99 -13.23 -11.21 -1.96
N LEU A 100 -12.24 -12.10 -2.16
CA LEU A 100 -10.86 -11.86 -1.69
C LEU A 100 -10.24 -10.61 -2.32
N SER A 101 -10.49 -10.37 -3.60
CA SER A 101 -10.03 -9.16 -4.30
C SER A 101 -10.65 -7.89 -3.69
N HIS A 102 -11.93 -7.96 -3.30
CA HIS A 102 -12.58 -6.87 -2.57
C HIS A 102 -11.94 -6.64 -1.19
N VAL A 103 -11.69 -7.71 -0.43
CA VAL A 103 -11.03 -7.66 0.88
C VAL A 103 -9.65 -7.02 0.77
N ASP A 104 -8.86 -7.40 -0.24
CA ASP A 104 -7.54 -6.85 -0.52
C ASP A 104 -7.61 -5.33 -0.76
N ALA A 105 -8.54 -4.87 -1.60
CA ALA A 105 -8.78 -3.45 -1.84
C ALA A 105 -9.22 -2.70 -0.56
N ALA A 106 -10.10 -3.30 0.25
CA ALA A 106 -10.54 -2.72 1.52
C ALA A 106 -9.39 -2.59 2.52
N LEU A 107 -8.53 -3.61 2.62
CA LEU A 107 -7.32 -3.58 3.47
C LEU A 107 -6.31 -2.54 3.01
N CYS A 108 -6.11 -2.38 1.69
CA CYS A 108 -5.26 -1.32 1.14
C CYS A 108 -5.75 0.07 1.56
N GLN A 109 -7.06 0.31 1.55
CA GLN A 109 -7.64 1.58 2.01
C GLN A 109 -7.51 1.73 3.54
N TYR A 110 -7.78 0.66 4.29
CA TYR A 110 -7.72 0.64 5.75
C TYR A 110 -6.29 0.88 6.28
N ALA A 111 -5.27 0.43 5.55
CA ALA A 111 -3.86 0.59 5.89
C ALA A 111 -3.43 2.05 6.07
N SER A 112 -4.10 3.01 5.40
CA SER A 112 -3.83 4.45 5.57
C SER A 112 -4.11 4.96 6.99
N ARG A 113 -4.97 4.27 7.75
CA ARG A 113 -5.38 4.65 9.12
C ARG A 113 -4.80 3.71 10.16
N ASN A 114 -4.70 2.42 9.85
CA ASN A 114 -4.28 1.38 10.79
C ASN A 114 -3.44 0.33 10.06
N SER A 115 -2.21 0.71 9.71
CA SER A 115 -1.29 -0.10 8.91
C SER A 115 -0.95 -1.46 9.54
N GLU A 116 -0.86 -1.51 10.87
CA GLU A 116 -0.47 -2.69 11.65
C GLU A 116 -1.56 -3.75 11.64
N ILE A 117 -2.79 -3.31 11.90
CA ILE A 117 -3.99 -4.16 11.83
C ILE A 117 -4.16 -4.67 10.40
N ALA A 118 -4.05 -3.77 9.41
CA ALA A 118 -4.15 -4.15 7.99
C ALA A 118 -3.09 -5.19 7.61
N PHE A 119 -1.84 -5.01 8.06
CA PHE A 119 -0.74 -5.93 7.81
C PHE A 119 -1.03 -7.31 8.40
N ALA A 120 -1.44 -7.38 9.67
CA ALA A 120 -1.73 -8.65 10.35
C ALA A 120 -2.85 -9.42 9.64
N VAL A 121 -3.95 -8.74 9.30
CA VAL A 121 -5.09 -9.37 8.60
C VAL A 121 -4.71 -9.78 7.18
N ALA A 122 -4.03 -8.90 6.42
CA ALA A 122 -3.57 -9.22 5.08
C ALA A 122 -2.60 -10.42 5.08
N TRP A 123 -1.71 -10.50 6.07
CA TRP A 123 -0.79 -11.63 6.24
C TRP A 123 -1.54 -12.94 6.51
N LYS A 124 -2.49 -12.92 7.45
CA LYS A 124 -3.30 -14.09 7.80
C LYS A 124 -4.01 -14.71 6.61
N TYR A 125 -4.48 -13.87 5.68
CA TYR A 125 -5.21 -14.30 4.48
C TYR A 125 -4.37 -14.29 3.20
N GLU A 126 -3.04 -14.14 3.31
CA GLU A 126 -2.08 -14.22 2.19
C GLU A 126 -2.33 -13.19 1.07
N LEU A 127 -2.85 -12.00 1.43
CA LEU A 127 -3.21 -10.94 0.49
C LEU A 127 -2.01 -10.03 0.20
N ASN A 128 -1.13 -10.50 -0.70
CA ASN A 128 0.16 -9.85 -1.00
C ASN A 128 0.08 -8.34 -1.31
N PRO A 129 -0.86 -7.83 -2.12
CA PRO A 129 -0.93 -6.39 -2.38
C PRO A 129 -1.20 -5.58 -1.10
N ALA A 130 -2.20 -5.97 -0.30
CA ALA A 130 -2.49 -5.34 0.99
C ALA A 130 -1.33 -5.48 1.98
N ILE A 131 -0.62 -6.62 2.03
CA ILE A 131 0.55 -6.79 2.88
C ILE A 131 1.62 -5.74 2.54
N ARG A 132 1.90 -5.51 1.25
CA ARG A 132 2.90 -4.51 0.83
C ARG A 132 2.45 -3.09 1.13
N VAL A 133 1.19 -2.76 0.84
CA VAL A 133 0.62 -1.42 1.12
C VAL A 133 0.66 -1.13 2.62
N ALA A 134 0.26 -2.10 3.45
CA ALA A 134 0.29 -1.98 4.90
C ALA A 134 1.72 -1.85 5.46
N ALA A 135 2.66 -2.66 4.97
CA ALA A 135 4.06 -2.55 5.37
C ALA A 135 4.69 -1.21 4.97
N ARG A 136 4.33 -0.68 3.80
CA ARG A 136 4.75 0.64 3.33
C ARG A 136 4.19 1.75 4.22
N ALA A 137 2.91 1.65 4.59
CA ALA A 137 2.25 2.62 5.45
C ALA A 137 2.85 2.63 6.87
N SER A 138 3.25 1.47 7.40
CA SER A 138 3.84 1.37 8.74
C SER A 138 5.23 2.03 8.87
N LEU A 139 5.88 2.40 7.76
CA LEU A 139 7.13 3.17 7.79
C LEU A 139 6.96 4.53 8.48
N HIS A 140 5.76 5.10 8.45
CA HIS A 140 5.48 6.39 9.08
C HIS A 140 5.30 6.31 10.60
N HIS A 141 5.29 5.11 11.19
CA HIS A 141 5.12 4.91 12.62
C HIS A 141 6.47 4.64 13.28
N ALA A 142 7.00 5.68 13.93
CA ALA A 142 8.26 5.63 14.67
C ALA A 142 8.01 5.89 16.16
N PRO A 143 8.62 5.11 17.09
CA PRO A 143 9.44 3.92 16.83
C PRO A 143 8.60 2.76 16.25
N PHE A 144 9.26 1.73 15.72
CA PHE A 144 8.60 0.59 15.05
C PHE A 144 7.37 0.07 15.84
N LEU A 145 6.20 0.10 15.19
CA LEU A 145 4.86 -0.23 15.70
C LEU A 145 4.35 0.62 16.88
N GLY A 146 5.15 1.48 17.53
CA GLY A 146 4.69 2.40 18.58
C GLY A 146 3.74 1.75 19.61
N ASP A 147 2.52 2.29 19.74
CA ASP A 147 1.49 1.75 20.63
C ASP A 147 0.74 0.53 20.05
N ALA A 148 0.90 0.24 18.76
CA ALA A 148 0.23 -0.84 18.04
C ALA A 148 0.80 -2.24 18.34
N TRP A 149 1.85 -2.36 19.17
CA TRP A 149 2.33 -3.65 19.66
C TRP A 149 1.25 -4.48 20.38
N ASN A 150 0.23 -3.82 20.95
CA ASN A 150 -0.85 -4.47 21.69
C ASN A 150 -2.08 -4.81 20.84
N THR A 151 -1.97 -4.70 19.51
CA THR A 151 -3.05 -5.03 18.59
C THR A 151 -3.40 -6.53 18.66
N PRO A 152 -4.66 -6.92 18.89
CA PRO A 152 -5.05 -8.32 19.05
C PRO A 152 -4.84 -9.14 17.78
N GLU A 153 -4.94 -8.54 16.59
CA GLU A 153 -4.70 -9.21 15.31
C GLU A 153 -3.28 -9.80 15.19
N PHE A 154 -2.29 -9.26 15.91
CA PHE A 154 -0.94 -9.85 15.91
C PHE A 154 -0.88 -11.21 16.61
N GLN A 155 -1.85 -11.55 17.45
CA GLN A 155 -1.98 -12.89 18.03
C GLN A 155 -2.49 -13.91 17.01
N GLU A 156 -3.06 -13.46 15.90
CA GLU A 156 -3.62 -14.32 14.85
C GLU A 156 -2.61 -14.68 13.75
N VAL A 157 -1.38 -14.16 13.84
CA VAL A 157 -0.30 -14.39 12.85
C VAL A 157 0.95 -14.94 13.52
N PRO A 158 1.78 -15.71 12.81
CA PRO A 158 3.04 -16.21 13.36
C PRO A 158 4.01 -15.05 13.62
N ALA A 159 4.82 -15.13 14.68
CA ALA A 159 5.83 -14.11 15.00
C ALA A 159 6.83 -13.83 13.86
N THR A 160 6.99 -14.78 12.93
CA THR A 160 7.80 -14.60 11.72
C THR A 160 7.29 -13.44 10.86
N SER A 161 5.98 -13.20 10.79
CA SER A 161 5.38 -12.09 10.02
C SER A 161 5.89 -10.73 10.50
N LEU A 162 5.93 -10.53 11.82
CA LEU A 162 6.49 -9.34 12.46
C LEU A 162 7.99 -9.22 12.20
N GLY A 163 8.72 -10.34 12.19
CA GLY A 163 10.12 -10.39 11.79
C GLY A 163 10.33 -9.92 10.34
N HIS A 164 9.44 -10.30 9.41
CA HIS A 164 9.46 -9.82 8.03
C HIS A 164 9.16 -8.32 7.94
N LEU A 165 8.15 -7.84 8.66
CA LEU A 165 7.79 -6.42 8.71
C LEU A 165 8.93 -5.58 9.29
N TYR A 166 9.57 -6.03 10.38
CA TYR A 166 10.71 -5.35 10.99
C TYR A 166 11.92 -5.28 10.06
N ARG A 167 12.22 -6.37 9.33
CA ARG A 167 13.29 -6.37 8.32
C ARG A 167 12.98 -5.38 7.20
N TYR A 168 11.76 -5.41 6.66
CA TYR A 168 11.32 -4.43 5.67
C TYR A 168 11.46 -3.00 6.20
N TYR A 169 11.02 -2.76 7.44
CA TYR A 169 11.10 -1.46 8.09
C TYR A 169 12.54 -0.96 8.20
N ASN A 170 13.55 -1.79 8.46
CA ASN A 170 14.95 -1.36 8.50
C ASN A 170 15.55 -1.21 7.10
N THR A 171 15.37 -2.22 6.24
CA THR A 171 15.94 -2.23 4.88
C THR A 171 15.37 -1.12 4.01
N ALA A 172 14.13 -0.70 4.25
CA ALA A 172 13.51 0.45 3.58
C ALA A 172 14.36 1.72 3.70
N TYR A 173 14.88 2.03 4.88
CA TYR A 173 15.70 3.24 5.07
C TYR A 173 17.13 3.07 4.63
N ASP A 174 17.66 1.85 4.70
CA ASP A 174 18.99 1.54 4.14
C ASP A 174 18.98 1.74 2.61
N ALA A 175 17.89 1.38 1.94
CA ALA A 175 17.72 1.60 0.50
C ALA A 175 17.72 3.09 0.11
N LEU A 176 17.32 3.98 1.03
CA LEU A 176 17.34 5.43 0.84
C LEU A 176 18.71 6.05 1.11
N HIS A 177 19.62 5.35 1.82
CA HIS A 177 20.92 5.91 2.19
C HIS A 177 21.72 6.37 0.97
N SER A 178 21.70 5.58 -0.11
CA SER A 178 22.46 5.90 -1.32
C SER A 178 21.94 7.14 -2.06
N LEU A 179 20.74 7.65 -1.76
CA LEU A 179 20.26 8.93 -2.32
C LEU A 179 20.97 10.15 -1.72
N SER A 180 21.58 10.00 -0.55
CA SER A 180 22.35 11.05 0.14
C SER A 180 23.87 10.89 -0.01
N ASP A 181 24.32 9.88 -0.75
CA ASP A 181 25.73 9.57 -0.95
C ASP A 181 26.26 10.28 -2.22
N PRO A 182 27.26 11.18 -2.10
CA PRO A 182 27.81 11.89 -3.25
C PRO A 182 28.54 11.00 -4.25
N GLU A 183 28.96 9.79 -3.85
CA GLU A 183 29.60 8.81 -4.75
C GLU A 183 28.58 8.04 -5.59
N THR A 184 27.31 8.02 -5.17
CA THR A 184 26.24 7.34 -5.91
C THR A 184 25.87 8.13 -7.17
N VAL A 185 25.78 7.42 -8.30
CA VAL A 185 25.35 8.01 -9.57
C VAL A 185 23.87 8.41 -9.50
N ILE A 186 23.59 9.68 -9.72
CA ILE A 186 22.24 10.24 -9.77
C ILE A 186 21.62 9.94 -11.13
N ASN A 187 20.49 9.25 -11.13
CA ASN A 187 19.75 8.85 -12.34
C ASN A 187 18.25 9.21 -12.26
N TRP A 188 17.82 9.83 -11.17
CA TRP A 188 16.41 10.14 -10.90
C TRP A 188 16.01 11.57 -11.30
N ILE A 189 16.96 12.42 -11.64
CA ILE A 189 16.72 13.79 -12.11
C ILE A 189 17.71 14.15 -13.21
N THR A 190 17.23 14.86 -14.24
CA THR A 190 18.06 15.29 -15.36
C THR A 190 18.73 16.64 -15.08
N ASN A 191 19.85 16.89 -15.77
CA ASN A 191 20.58 18.16 -15.68
C ASN A 191 19.71 19.38 -16.08
N ASP A 192 18.79 19.19 -17.04
CA ASP A 192 17.89 20.26 -17.50
C ASP A 192 16.82 20.60 -16.45
N GLU A 193 16.30 19.60 -15.74
CA GLU A 193 15.35 19.78 -14.64
C GLU A 193 15.98 20.46 -13.42
N MET A 194 17.28 20.27 -13.22
CA MET A 194 18.06 20.95 -12.19
C MET A 194 18.40 22.41 -12.56
N CYS A 195 18.13 22.84 -13.80
CA CYS A 195 18.42 24.18 -14.31
C CYS A 195 19.89 24.64 -14.14
N ILE A 196 20.85 23.70 -14.06
CA ILE A 196 22.26 23.99 -13.74
C ILE A 196 22.90 24.97 -14.74
N ARG A 197 22.43 24.97 -16.00
CA ARG A 197 22.97 25.80 -17.08
C ARG A 197 22.37 27.21 -17.19
N GLN A 198 21.18 27.46 -16.64
CA GLN A 198 20.48 28.74 -16.81
C GLN A 198 20.90 29.81 -15.79
N LEU A 199 21.67 29.46 -14.75
CA LEU A 199 22.37 30.43 -13.91
C LEU A 199 23.63 30.94 -14.65
N GLY A 200 23.40 31.55 -15.81
CA GLY A 200 24.40 32.06 -16.73
C GLY A 200 24.84 33.49 -16.43
N GLU A 201 25.02 33.85 -15.15
CA GLU A 201 25.70 35.09 -14.77
C GLU A 201 26.77 34.82 -13.68
N PRO A 202 27.96 35.42 -13.79
CA PRO A 202 29.18 35.02 -13.05
C PRO A 202 29.21 35.46 -11.58
N THR A 203 28.07 35.63 -10.92
CA THR A 203 27.99 36.34 -9.64
C THR A 203 27.46 35.52 -8.47
N CYS A 204 26.91 34.31 -8.67
CA CYS A 204 26.61 33.41 -7.54
C CYS A 204 27.94 32.73 -7.13
N MET A 205 28.58 33.26 -6.08
CA MET A 205 29.82 32.72 -5.46
C MET A 205 29.61 31.37 -4.75
N ASP A 206 28.42 30.78 -4.85
CA ASP A 206 28.11 29.50 -4.23
C ASP A 206 29.05 28.40 -4.75
N THR A 207 29.57 27.63 -3.80
CA THR A 207 30.40 26.47 -4.09
C THR A 207 29.63 25.51 -5.00
N LYS A 208 30.31 25.02 -6.03
CA LYS A 208 29.81 23.93 -6.87
C LYS A 208 30.36 22.62 -6.33
N MET A 209 29.48 21.63 -6.22
CA MET A 209 29.86 20.25 -5.92
C MET A 209 29.84 19.43 -7.20
N ILE A 210 30.83 18.57 -7.42
CA ILE A 210 30.84 17.67 -8.57
C ILE A 210 30.10 16.40 -8.20
N LEU A 211 29.03 16.08 -8.93
CA LEU A 211 28.28 14.84 -8.78
C LEU A 211 28.25 14.07 -10.10
N SER A 212 28.19 12.75 -9.98
CA SER A 212 28.05 11.84 -11.12
C SER A 212 26.57 11.72 -11.48
N ILE A 213 26.17 12.15 -12.68
CA ILE A 213 24.78 12.09 -13.15
C ILE A 213 24.72 11.26 -14.44
N ARG A 214 23.77 10.34 -14.52
CA ARG A 214 23.46 9.60 -15.74
C ARG A 214 22.50 10.41 -16.60
N VAL A 215 22.87 10.62 -17.86
CA VAL A 215 22.04 11.35 -18.83
C VAL A 215 21.07 10.38 -19.48
N GLU A 216 19.80 10.78 -19.58
CA GLU A 216 18.80 9.97 -20.26
C GLU A 216 19.18 9.77 -21.74
N GLY A 217 19.23 8.51 -22.18
CA GLY A 217 19.62 8.15 -23.55
C GLY A 217 21.12 8.01 -23.80
N ASP A 218 21.98 8.31 -22.82
CA ASP A 218 23.42 8.08 -22.89
C ASP A 218 23.84 6.99 -21.86
N PRO A 219 24.48 5.89 -22.28
CA PRO A 219 25.03 4.92 -21.33
C PRO A 219 26.15 5.49 -20.45
N GLY A 220 26.72 6.64 -20.81
CA GLY A 220 27.78 7.31 -20.06
C GLY A 220 27.34 7.89 -18.71
N VAL A 221 28.26 7.86 -17.75
CA VAL A 221 28.16 8.66 -16.52
C VAL A 221 28.99 9.92 -16.75
N ALA A 222 28.36 11.08 -16.65
CA ALA A 222 29.03 12.37 -16.77
C ALA A 222 29.09 13.08 -15.41
N GLN A 223 30.16 13.85 -15.20
CA GLN A 223 30.34 14.65 -13.99
C GLN A 223 29.79 16.07 -14.21
N TYR A 224 28.89 16.51 -13.33
CA TYR A 224 28.27 17.83 -13.38
C TYR A 224 28.56 18.60 -12.10
N GLY A 225 28.87 19.89 -12.25
CA GLY A 225 28.93 20.82 -11.12
C GLY A 225 27.53 21.26 -10.73
N VAL A 226 27.00 20.74 -9.63
CA VAL A 226 25.72 21.12 -9.03
C VAL A 226 25.90 22.22 -7.99
N LEU A 227 24.85 22.97 -7.68
CA LEU A 227 24.88 23.95 -6.59
C LEU A 227 24.93 23.22 -5.25
N THR A 228 25.85 23.60 -4.36
CA THR A 228 25.99 22.96 -3.04
C THR A 228 24.70 23.00 -2.23
N TRP A 229 23.95 24.11 -2.25
CA TRP A 229 22.67 24.22 -1.53
C TRP A 229 21.63 23.18 -1.99
N TRP A 230 21.62 22.82 -3.27
CA TRP A 230 20.68 21.84 -3.81
C TRP A 230 20.99 20.44 -3.27
N TRP A 231 22.27 20.09 -3.23
CA TRP A 231 22.68 18.81 -2.68
C TRP A 231 22.43 18.73 -1.17
N ILE A 232 22.72 19.82 -0.43
CA ILE A 232 22.39 19.93 1.00
C ILE A 232 20.89 19.69 1.23
N PHE A 233 20.03 20.28 0.40
CA PHE A 233 18.58 20.06 0.49
C PHE A 233 18.22 18.58 0.31
N VAL A 234 18.75 17.88 -0.70
CA VAL A 234 18.51 16.45 -0.91
C VAL A 234 18.99 15.63 0.29
N VAL A 235 20.21 15.89 0.77
CA VAL A 235 20.79 15.20 1.94
C VAL A 235 19.94 15.43 3.19
N ASP A 236 19.49 16.66 3.43
CA ASP A 236 18.66 17.01 4.59
C ASP A 236 17.28 16.36 4.54
N VAL A 237 16.65 16.28 3.36
CA VAL A 237 15.40 15.54 3.19
C VAL A 237 15.59 14.07 3.57
N ILE A 238 16.62 13.41 3.01
CA ILE A 238 16.89 11.99 3.27
C ILE A 238 17.27 11.76 4.73
N ALA A 239 18.10 12.63 5.32
CA ALA A 239 18.47 12.55 6.74
C ALA A 239 17.24 12.70 7.65
N THR A 240 16.33 13.60 7.31
CA THR A 240 15.10 13.85 8.07
C THR A 240 14.16 12.64 8.02
N ILE A 241 13.96 12.04 6.83
CA ILE A 241 13.14 10.82 6.67
C ILE A 241 13.72 9.64 7.46
N ARG A 242 15.06 9.54 7.52
CA ARG A 242 15.78 8.49 8.26
C ARG A 242 15.92 8.77 9.75
N SER A 243 15.55 9.96 10.21
CA SER A 243 15.68 10.36 11.61
C SER A 243 14.77 9.54 12.54
N GLY A 244 14.91 9.69 13.85
CA GLY A 244 14.07 8.97 14.82
C GLY A 244 12.59 9.36 14.76
N SER A 245 12.25 10.59 14.33
CA SER A 245 10.86 11.08 14.26
C SER A 245 10.12 10.69 12.98
N ARG A 246 10.85 10.30 11.92
CA ARG A 246 10.34 9.80 10.63
C ARG A 246 9.09 10.52 10.14
N PRO A 247 9.17 11.84 9.92
CA PRO A 247 8.03 12.60 9.45
C PRO A 247 7.59 12.12 8.06
N THR A 248 6.40 12.55 7.65
CA THR A 248 5.94 12.35 6.27
C THR A 248 6.91 13.03 5.30
N LEU A 249 6.95 12.56 4.05
CA LEU A 249 7.83 13.13 3.01
C LEU A 249 7.60 14.64 2.86
N ASP A 250 6.35 15.08 2.87
CA ASP A 250 6.00 16.51 2.78
C ASP A 250 6.60 17.33 3.93
N VAL A 251 6.49 16.84 5.17
CA VAL A 251 7.07 17.50 6.34
C VAL A 251 8.60 17.51 6.25
N ALA A 252 9.24 16.44 5.77
CA ALA A 252 10.68 16.41 5.56
C ALA A 252 11.15 17.43 4.50
N PHE A 253 10.42 17.55 3.39
CA PHE A 253 10.67 18.56 2.37
C PHE A 253 10.53 19.98 2.91
N ASP A 254 9.45 20.24 3.65
CA ASP A 254 9.18 21.56 4.20
C ASP A 254 10.23 21.94 5.25
N GLN A 255 10.66 21.00 6.10
CA GLN A 255 11.74 21.22 7.08
C GLN A 255 13.09 21.51 6.41
N ALA A 256 13.48 20.72 5.41
CA ALA A 256 14.71 20.93 4.67
C ALA A 256 14.70 22.28 3.92
N LEU A 257 13.54 22.66 3.35
CA LEU A 257 13.37 23.95 2.70
C LEU A 257 13.47 25.11 3.70
N GLN A 258 12.81 25.01 4.85
CA GLN A 258 12.91 26.04 5.90
C GLN A 258 14.35 26.21 6.36
N LYS A 259 15.05 25.11 6.63
CA LYS A 259 16.48 25.12 7.02
C LYS A 259 17.32 25.84 5.97
N LEU A 260 17.15 25.49 4.70
CA LEU A 260 17.84 26.11 3.56
C LEU A 260 17.55 27.62 3.42
N LEU A 261 16.35 28.07 3.78
CA LEU A 261 15.98 29.49 3.75
C LEU A 261 16.54 30.27 4.95
N THR A 262 16.66 29.63 6.11
CA THR A 262 17.16 30.26 7.34
C THR A 262 18.68 30.30 7.44
N GLU A 263 19.38 29.25 6.99
CA GLU A 263 20.84 29.17 7.06
C GLU A 263 21.48 30.00 5.95
N GLU A 264 22.64 30.63 6.14
CA GLU A 264 23.31 31.43 5.08
C GLU A 264 23.93 30.56 3.94
N THR A 265 23.47 29.32 3.78
CA THR A 265 24.04 28.32 2.86
C THR A 265 23.61 28.51 1.40
N ALA A 266 22.56 29.29 1.14
CA ALA A 266 22.14 29.65 -0.21
C ALA A 266 22.39 31.14 -0.47
N CYS A 267 23.09 31.46 -1.55
CA CYS A 267 23.33 32.84 -1.96
C CYS A 267 22.01 33.62 -2.11
N SER A 268 22.01 34.87 -1.64
CA SER A 268 20.89 35.81 -1.74
C SER A 268 20.37 35.98 -3.17
N MET A 269 21.26 35.92 -4.16
CA MET A 269 20.87 35.92 -5.56
C MET A 269 20.15 34.65 -5.96
N CYS A 270 20.75 33.50 -5.63
CA CYS A 270 20.19 32.20 -5.97
C CYS A 270 18.80 31.98 -5.32
N ARG A 271 18.48 32.62 -4.17
CA ARG A 271 17.14 32.63 -3.54
C ARG A 271 16.10 33.53 -4.20
N GLY A 272 16.51 34.67 -4.76
CA GLY A 272 15.60 35.68 -5.29
C GLY A 272 15.00 35.36 -6.66
N VAL A 273 15.49 34.30 -7.31
CA VAL A 273 15.07 33.95 -8.68
C VAL A 273 13.94 32.91 -8.64
N ASN A 274 12.92 33.11 -9.47
CA ASN A 274 11.87 32.10 -9.75
C ASN A 274 12.42 30.71 -10.12
N ALA A 275 13.68 30.63 -10.55
CA ALA A 275 14.39 29.39 -10.83
C ALA A 275 14.55 28.51 -9.57
N PHE A 276 14.82 29.10 -8.40
CA PHE A 276 14.96 28.35 -7.14
C PHE A 276 13.71 27.54 -6.80
N THR A 277 12.54 28.20 -6.78
CA THR A 277 11.27 27.54 -6.50
C THR A 277 10.95 26.46 -7.52
N LYS A 278 11.22 26.70 -8.81
CA LYS A 278 11.02 25.70 -9.86
C LYS A 278 11.93 24.47 -9.68
N VAL A 279 13.20 24.68 -9.36
CA VAL A 279 14.17 23.59 -9.11
C VAL A 279 13.78 22.80 -7.88
N ILE A 280 13.39 23.46 -6.78
CA ILE A 280 12.93 22.77 -5.56
C ILE A 280 11.66 21.96 -5.82
N GLN A 281 10.67 22.52 -6.53
CA GLN A 281 9.45 21.80 -6.87
C GLN A 281 9.72 20.57 -7.74
N LYS A 282 10.57 20.70 -8.76
CA LYS A 282 10.97 19.59 -9.62
C LYS A 282 11.77 18.54 -8.86
N THR A 283 12.69 18.97 -8.01
CA THR A 283 13.47 18.07 -7.14
C THR A 283 12.55 17.31 -6.18
N ARG A 284 11.58 17.99 -5.55
CA ARG A 284 10.58 17.37 -4.67
C ARG A 284 9.81 16.27 -5.40
N GLN A 285 9.31 16.57 -6.60
CA GLN A 285 8.59 15.59 -7.41
C GLN A 285 9.47 14.37 -7.74
N ARG A 286 10.65 14.60 -8.32
CA ARG A 286 11.55 13.53 -8.77
C ARG A 286 12.12 12.70 -7.63
N LEU A 287 12.49 13.33 -6.53
CA LEU A 287 12.98 12.64 -5.35
C LEU A 287 11.87 11.81 -4.70
N ASN A 288 10.62 12.30 -4.68
CA ASN A 288 9.49 11.52 -4.20
C ASN A 288 9.24 10.26 -5.06
N GLU A 289 9.21 10.41 -6.39
CA GLU A 289 9.10 9.29 -7.34
C GLU A 289 10.20 8.25 -7.11
N GLU A 290 11.43 8.70 -6.92
CA GLU A 290 12.59 7.84 -6.70
C GLU A 290 12.58 7.14 -5.33
N ILE A 291 12.17 7.84 -4.27
CA ILE A 291 11.98 7.24 -2.94
C ILE A 291 10.94 6.13 -3.04
N GLU A 292 9.78 6.37 -3.64
CA GLU A 292 8.76 5.33 -3.81
C GLU A 292 9.25 4.17 -4.66
N ARG A 293 9.97 4.43 -5.75
CA ARG A 293 10.57 3.39 -6.59
C ARG A 293 11.49 2.48 -5.77
N ARG A 294 12.38 3.05 -4.97
CA ARG A 294 13.30 2.28 -4.12
C ARG A 294 12.58 1.50 -3.04
N LEU A 295 11.57 2.08 -2.40
CA LEU A 295 10.76 1.39 -1.40
C LEU A 295 9.95 0.22 -2.01
N LEU A 296 9.55 0.32 -3.28
CA LEU A 296 8.94 -0.76 -4.03
C LEU A 296 9.91 -1.89 -4.40
N GLU A 297 11.21 -1.61 -4.54
CA GLU A 297 12.24 -2.62 -4.81
C GLU A 297 12.64 -3.40 -3.56
N VAL A 298 12.36 -2.85 -2.37
CA VAL A 298 12.60 -3.57 -1.11
C VAL A 298 11.68 -4.78 -1.04
N SER A 299 12.31 -5.95 -1.04
CA SER A 299 11.60 -7.22 -1.00
C SER A 299 10.97 -7.44 0.37
N LEU A 300 9.65 -7.55 0.38
CA LEU A 300 8.89 -8.08 1.50
C LEU A 300 8.63 -9.55 1.17
N ARG A 301 9.54 -10.44 1.60
CA ARG A 301 9.37 -11.89 1.43
C ARG A 301 8.24 -12.37 2.36
N ALA A 302 7.00 -12.22 1.92
CA ALA A 302 5.86 -12.63 2.72
C ALA A 302 5.62 -14.14 2.63
N PHE A 303 5.71 -14.70 1.43
CA PHE A 303 5.48 -16.12 1.16
C PHE A 303 6.46 -16.66 0.10
N PRO A 304 6.85 -17.94 0.17
CA PRO A 304 7.61 -18.64 -0.88
C PRO A 304 6.79 -18.85 -2.16
#